data_AF-A0A417YQS5-F1
#
_entry.id   AF-A0A417YQS5-F1
#
_cell.length_a   1.000
_cell.length_b   1.000
_cell.length_c   1.000
_cell.angle_alpha   90.00
_cell.angle_beta   90.00
_cell.angle_gamma   90.00
#
_symmetry.space_group_name_H-M   'P 1'
#
loop_
_entity.id
_entity.type
_entity.pdbx_description
1 polymer ?
#
loop_
_entity_poly.entity_id
_entity_poly.type
_entity_poly.pdbx_seq_one_letter_code
_entity_poly.pdbx_strand_id
1 'polypeptide(L)'
;MTNFFIKLKSALFTTGALGVLLLLVPGFLSGSFGGTFVVFAIMLLLTMIGNMVVAIPVSYLTDFLTRRLGAFRFPAAGLIHIVIGILPVLFLDEIALYTIACGLLFFLFTEWQQSRGSFKWSAKAVVAGVSVGAFAAAAFVSVPTLVAIFQDRTHDAYMIPKGYEGEIKIVHGINHAPKQKNEEGYDVVNVDGAGYAITAKPLTSALIEDKYYYVDEKGNKEEINKDCVSVGGRNAIAGEDYQYNYESLYVTSKMCGKVFRQNGQKYFGEKLQIEEILFTEGLAKMSDYGYTILPQK
;
A
#
# COMPACT_ATOMS: atom_id res chain seq x y z
N MET A 1 -41.67 0.16 7.58
CA MET A 1 -40.36 -0.44 7.26
C MET A 1 -39.48 -0.26 8.49
N THR A 2 -38.91 -1.34 9.05
CA THR A 2 -38.08 -1.22 10.26
C THR A 2 -36.77 -0.51 9.93
N ASN A 3 -36.15 0.13 10.93
CA ASN A 3 -34.87 0.84 10.76
C ASN A 3 -33.77 -0.07 10.18
N PHE A 4 -33.84 -1.37 10.47
CA PHE A 4 -32.96 -2.38 9.89
C PHE A 4 -33.06 -2.47 8.36
N PHE A 5 -34.27 -2.54 7.81
CA PHE A 5 -34.46 -2.64 6.36
C PHE A 5 -34.01 -1.39 5.60
N ILE A 6 -34.10 -0.20 6.23
CA ILE A 6 -33.57 1.03 5.64
C ILE A 6 -32.06 0.93 5.49
N LYS A 7 -31.35 0.56 6.57
CA LYS A 7 -29.88 0.42 6.56
C LYS A 7 -29.42 -0.68 5.60
N LEU A 8 -30.15 -1.80 5.52
CA LEU A 8 -29.87 -2.87 4.58
C LEU A 8 -30.03 -2.41 3.11
N LYS A 9 -31.07 -1.64 2.80
CA LYS A 9 -31.25 -1.06 1.47
C LYS A 9 -30.17 -0.02 1.14
N SER A 10 -29.78 0.80 2.13
CA SER A 10 -28.66 1.74 1.96
C SER A 10 -27.37 1.01 1.63
N ALA A 11 -27.06 -0.10 2.32
CA ALA A 11 -25.90 -0.94 2.00
C ALA A 11 -25.92 -1.39 0.52
N LEU A 12 -27.06 -1.89 0.05
CA LEU A 12 -27.22 -2.34 -1.34
C LEU A 12 -27.08 -1.18 -2.34
N PHE A 13 -27.66 -0.02 -2.05
CA PHE A 13 -27.54 1.16 -2.93
C PHE A 13 -26.12 1.71 -2.95
N THR A 14 -25.42 1.76 -1.81
CA THR A 14 -24.01 2.15 -1.76
C THR A 14 -23.14 1.21 -2.57
N THR A 15 -23.31 -0.10 -2.38
CA THR A 15 -22.58 -1.13 -3.14
C THR A 15 -22.84 -0.99 -4.64
N GLY A 16 -24.10 -0.84 -5.05
CA GLY A 16 -24.45 -0.64 -6.47
C GLY A 16 -23.88 0.66 -7.05
N ALA A 17 -24.00 1.76 -6.33
CA ALA A 17 -23.50 3.07 -6.77
C ALA A 17 -21.97 3.07 -6.94
N LEU A 18 -21.23 2.52 -5.97
CA LEU A 18 -19.78 2.37 -6.09
C LEU A 18 -19.37 1.42 -7.20
N GLY A 19 -20.13 0.34 -7.41
CA GLY A 19 -19.96 -0.53 -8.57
C GLY A 19 -20.07 0.25 -9.88
N VAL A 20 -21.15 1.01 -10.07
CA VAL A 20 -21.32 1.84 -11.27
C VAL A 20 -20.17 2.83 -11.43
N LEU A 21 -19.75 3.50 -10.35
CA LEU A 21 -18.63 4.44 -10.39
C LEU A 21 -17.30 3.77 -10.77
N LEU A 22 -17.04 2.56 -10.28
CA LEU A 22 -15.85 1.78 -10.65
C LEU A 22 -15.80 1.47 -12.14
N LEU A 23 -16.96 1.15 -12.75
CA LEU A 23 -17.04 0.89 -14.20
C LEU A 23 -16.73 2.12 -15.06
N LEU A 24 -16.83 3.34 -14.51
CA LEU A 24 -16.50 4.58 -15.21
C LEU A 24 -15.01 4.93 -15.17
N VAL A 25 -14.21 4.21 -14.39
CA VAL A 25 -12.76 4.46 -14.31
C VAL A 25 -12.10 4.01 -15.63
N PRO A 26 -11.28 4.86 -16.30
CA PRO A 26 -10.74 4.56 -17.63
C PRO A 26 -10.02 3.21 -17.78
N GLY A 27 -9.37 2.71 -16.72
CA GLY A 27 -8.71 1.40 -16.72
C GLY A 27 -9.68 0.20 -16.80
N PHE A 28 -10.95 0.39 -16.42
CA PHE A 28 -12.01 -0.60 -16.67
C PHE A 28 -12.48 -0.57 -18.12
N LEU A 29 -12.43 0.60 -18.77
CA LEU A 29 -12.87 0.80 -20.15
C LEU A 29 -11.83 0.33 -21.18
N SER A 30 -10.55 0.19 -20.80
CA SER A 30 -9.45 -0.19 -21.69
C SER A 30 -9.30 -1.70 -21.95
N GLY A 31 -10.17 -2.56 -21.37
CA GLY A 31 -10.54 -3.84 -21.99
C GLY A 31 -9.58 -5.03 -21.86
N SER A 32 -9.24 -5.46 -20.65
CA SER A 32 -8.88 -6.88 -20.39
C SER A 32 -10.06 -7.59 -19.73
N PHE A 33 -10.91 -8.22 -20.55
CA PHE A 33 -12.21 -8.76 -20.13
C PHE A 33 -12.15 -9.77 -18.96
N GLY A 34 -11.01 -10.43 -18.74
CA GLY A 34 -10.84 -11.39 -17.63
C GLY A 34 -10.44 -10.74 -16.30
N GLY A 35 -9.31 -10.02 -16.28
CA GLY A 35 -8.77 -9.45 -15.04
C GLY A 35 -9.63 -8.32 -14.48
N THR A 36 -10.14 -7.46 -15.36
CA THR A 36 -10.97 -6.32 -14.99
C THR A 36 -12.28 -6.76 -14.32
N PHE A 37 -12.96 -7.80 -14.85
CA PHE A 37 -14.20 -8.30 -14.25
C PHE A 37 -13.98 -8.91 -12.85
N VAL A 38 -12.88 -9.65 -12.65
CA VAL A 38 -12.54 -10.22 -11.35
C VAL A 38 -12.28 -9.13 -10.31
N VAL A 39 -11.50 -8.10 -10.66
CA VAL A 39 -11.25 -6.96 -9.77
C VAL A 39 -12.55 -6.22 -9.43
N PHE A 40 -13.42 -6.01 -10.41
CA PHE A 40 -14.75 -5.44 -10.19
C PHE A 40 -15.57 -6.24 -9.19
N ALA A 41 -15.67 -7.56 -9.39
CA ALA A 41 -16.43 -8.46 -8.54
C ALA A 41 -15.88 -8.49 -7.11
N ILE A 42 -14.56 -8.52 -6.95
CA ILE A 42 -13.88 -8.45 -5.65
C ILE A 42 -14.22 -7.12 -4.95
N MET A 43 -14.08 -5.99 -5.65
CA MET A 43 -14.38 -4.67 -5.08
C MET A 43 -15.85 -4.55 -4.65
N LEU A 44 -16.79 -5.05 -5.47
CA LEU A 44 -18.21 -5.09 -5.11
C LEU A 44 -18.46 -5.93 -3.85
N LEU A 45 -17.84 -7.10 -3.77
CA LEU A 45 -17.98 -8.00 -2.63
C LEU A 45 -17.38 -7.38 -1.35
N LEU A 46 -16.19 -6.77 -1.46
CA LEU A 46 -15.57 -6.04 -0.34
C LEU A 46 -16.46 -4.89 0.13
N THR A 47 -17.08 -4.15 -0.78
CA THR A 47 -18.00 -3.05 -0.43
C THR A 47 -19.27 -3.55 0.21
N MET A 48 -19.82 -4.66 -0.28
CA MET A 48 -20.97 -5.29 0.35
C MET A 48 -20.64 -5.73 1.78
N ILE A 49 -19.53 -6.45 1.98
CA ILE A 49 -19.08 -6.88 3.30
C ILE A 49 -18.82 -5.68 4.21
N GLY A 50 -18.07 -4.68 3.73
CA GLY A 50 -17.77 -3.47 4.48
C GLY A 50 -19.03 -2.71 4.90
N ASN A 51 -20.03 -2.60 4.02
CA ASN A 51 -21.30 -1.98 4.38
C ASN A 51 -22.05 -2.77 5.46
N MET A 52 -22.08 -4.11 5.37
CA MET A 52 -22.78 -4.94 6.35
C MET A 52 -22.09 -4.98 7.71
N VAL A 53 -20.76 -5.11 7.71
CA VAL A 53 -19.94 -5.32 8.92
C VAL A 53 -19.55 -4.00 9.58
N VAL A 54 -19.35 -2.94 8.80
CA VAL A 54 -18.87 -1.64 9.32
C VAL A 54 -19.97 -0.59 9.24
N ALA A 55 -20.51 -0.30 8.06
CA ALA A 55 -21.41 0.84 7.88
C ALA A 55 -22.74 0.71 8.65
N ILE A 56 -23.36 -0.48 8.67
CA ILE A 56 -24.60 -0.71 9.42
C ILE A 56 -24.38 -0.51 10.93
N PRO A 57 -23.39 -1.15 11.59
CA PRO A 57 -23.09 -0.88 13.01
C PRO A 57 -22.75 0.57 13.29
N VAL A 58 -21.91 1.21 12.47
CA VAL A 58 -21.54 2.63 12.61
C VAL A 58 -22.77 3.51 12.51
N SER A 59 -23.72 3.19 11.63
CA SER A 59 -24.97 3.92 11.50
C SER A 59 -25.83 3.79 12.76
N TYR A 60 -25.90 2.61 13.40
CA TYR A 60 -26.62 2.47 14.68
C TYR A 60 -25.95 3.23 15.81
N LEU A 61 -24.62 3.16 15.90
CA LEU A 61 -23.84 3.94 16.85
C LEU A 61 -24.08 5.43 16.64
N THR A 62 -24.08 5.88 15.39
CA THR A 62 -24.33 7.26 15.00
C THR A 62 -25.73 7.72 15.39
N ASP A 63 -26.77 6.93 15.11
CA ASP A 63 -28.15 7.24 15.54
C ASP A 63 -28.22 7.38 17.07
N PHE A 64 -27.55 6.48 17.80
CA PHE A 64 -27.51 6.51 19.27
C PHE A 64 -26.82 7.76 19.81
N LEU A 65 -25.65 8.12 19.27
CA LEU A 65 -24.87 9.27 19.70
C LEU A 65 -25.55 10.60 19.34
N THR A 66 -26.22 10.67 18.19
CA THR A 66 -26.78 11.92 17.66
C THR A 66 -28.23 12.18 18.03
N ARG A 67 -28.94 11.22 18.67
CA ARG A 67 -30.38 11.31 18.97
C ARG A 67 -30.83 12.57 19.74
N ARG A 68 -29.94 13.19 20.50
CA ARG A 68 -30.24 14.40 21.32
C ARG A 68 -29.80 15.72 20.68
N LEU A 69 -29.18 15.69 19.49
CA LEU A 69 -28.53 16.86 18.89
C LEU A 69 -29.47 17.76 18.07
N GLY A 70 -30.74 17.39 17.91
CA GLY A 70 -31.73 18.20 17.21
C GLY A 70 -31.27 18.58 15.79
N ALA A 71 -31.13 19.88 15.52
CA ALA A 71 -30.70 20.40 14.22
C ALA A 71 -29.26 19.99 13.82
N PHE A 72 -28.39 19.65 14.79
CA PHE A 72 -27.03 19.20 14.53
C PHE A 72 -26.92 17.69 14.30
N ARG A 73 -28.03 16.94 14.36
CA ARG A 73 -28.02 15.48 14.15
C ARG A 73 -27.39 15.10 12.81
N PHE A 74 -27.85 15.72 11.72
CA PHE A 74 -27.39 15.42 10.36
C PHE A 74 -25.88 15.66 10.17
N PRO A 75 -25.32 16.86 10.45
CA PRO A 75 -23.90 17.10 10.25
C PRO A 75 -23.01 16.26 11.19
N ALA A 76 -23.42 16.04 12.44
CA ALA A 76 -22.70 15.17 13.36
C ALA A 76 -22.68 13.72 12.86
N ALA A 77 -23.81 13.23 12.33
CA ALA A 77 -23.90 11.90 11.77
C ALA A 77 -23.02 11.70 10.54
N GLY A 78 -23.00 12.69 9.63
CA GLY A 78 -22.13 12.69 8.46
C GLY A 78 -20.65 12.68 8.87
N LEU A 79 -20.26 13.50 9.85
CA LEU A 79 -18.89 13.56 10.35
C LEU A 79 -18.43 12.21 10.92
N ILE A 80 -19.26 11.53 11.71
CA ILE A 80 -18.92 10.21 12.29
C ILE A 80 -18.65 9.19 11.16
N HIS A 81 -19.48 9.15 10.12
CA HIS A 81 -19.26 8.23 8.99
C HIS A 81 -17.99 8.56 8.21
N ILE A 82 -17.69 9.85 8.00
CA ILE A 82 -16.45 10.28 7.33
C ILE A 82 -15.23 9.90 8.17
N VAL A 83 -15.23 10.16 9.48
CA VAL A 83 -14.11 9.83 10.38
C VAL A 83 -13.86 8.33 10.43
N ILE A 84 -14.92 7.51 10.55
CA ILE A 84 -14.77 6.05 10.48
C ILE A 84 -14.28 5.61 9.10
N GLY A 85 -14.72 6.27 8.03
CA GLY A 85 -14.22 6.03 6.67
C GLY A 85 -12.74 6.38 6.47
N ILE A 86 -12.17 7.28 7.28
CA ILE A 86 -10.72 7.61 7.24
C ILE A 86 -9.90 6.54 7.97
N LEU A 87 -10.44 5.87 8.99
CA LEU A 87 -9.69 4.95 9.85
C LEU A 87 -8.92 3.85 9.10
N PRO A 88 -9.41 3.27 7.98
CA PRO A 88 -8.65 2.34 7.17
C PRO A 88 -7.32 2.88 6.63
N VAL A 89 -7.12 4.21 6.52
CA VAL A 89 -5.83 4.82 6.13
C VAL A 89 -4.69 4.35 7.03
N LEU A 90 -4.96 3.99 8.28
CA LEU A 90 -3.92 3.53 9.20
C LEU A 90 -3.36 2.13 8.86
N PHE A 91 -4.03 1.39 7.97
CA PHE A 91 -3.69 0.00 7.66
C PHE A 91 -3.68 -0.30 6.16
N LEU A 92 -4.41 0.47 5.35
CA LEU A 92 -4.74 0.16 3.96
C LEU A 92 -4.77 1.45 3.12
N ASP A 93 -3.58 1.95 2.75
CA ASP A 93 -3.41 3.22 2.02
C ASP A 93 -4.20 3.27 0.70
N GLU A 94 -4.22 2.16 -0.03
CA GLU A 94 -4.76 2.08 -1.39
C GLU A 94 -6.30 2.20 -1.45
N ILE A 95 -7.01 1.94 -0.34
CA ILE A 95 -8.49 1.97 -0.30
C ILE A 95 -9.05 3.10 0.54
N ALA A 96 -8.21 4.01 1.04
CA ALA A 96 -8.59 5.13 1.88
C ALA A 96 -9.70 6.00 1.27
N LEU A 97 -9.49 6.49 0.04
CA LEU A 97 -10.48 7.33 -0.64
C LEU A 97 -11.78 6.58 -0.89
N TYR A 98 -11.66 5.27 -1.18
CA TYR A 98 -12.80 4.40 -1.46
C TYR A 98 -13.67 4.19 -0.21
N THR A 99 -13.05 3.98 0.95
CA THR A 99 -13.76 3.76 2.22
C THR A 99 -14.42 5.04 2.73
N ILE A 100 -13.82 6.22 2.55
CA ILE A 100 -14.45 7.52 2.79
C ILE A 100 -15.68 7.70 1.90
N ALA A 101 -15.56 7.42 0.59
CA ALA A 101 -16.68 7.51 -0.35
C ALA A 101 -17.82 6.56 0.04
N CYS A 102 -17.48 5.33 0.47
CA CYS A 102 -18.44 4.33 0.92
C CYS A 102 -19.21 4.80 2.16
N GLY A 103 -18.50 5.29 3.19
CA GLY A 103 -19.12 5.83 4.41
C GLY A 103 -20.04 7.01 4.13
N LEU A 104 -19.62 7.93 3.25
CA LEU A 104 -20.41 9.09 2.84
C LEU A 104 -21.67 8.67 2.07
N LEU A 105 -21.55 7.81 1.06
CA LEU A 105 -22.69 7.33 0.26
C LEU A 105 -23.69 6.55 1.11
N PHE A 106 -23.20 5.68 2.00
CA PHE A 106 -24.07 4.96 2.94
C PHE A 106 -24.86 5.90 3.83
N PHE A 107 -24.20 6.91 4.39
CA PHE A 107 -24.85 7.95 5.19
C PHE A 107 -25.93 8.67 4.37
N LEU A 108 -25.61 9.13 3.16
CA LEU A 108 -26.55 9.86 2.31
C LEU A 108 -27.77 9.01 1.93
N PHE A 109 -27.58 7.74 1.54
CA PHE A 109 -28.70 6.85 1.22
C PHE A 109 -29.58 6.55 2.44
N THR A 110 -28.96 6.43 3.63
CA THR A 110 -29.70 6.22 4.87
C THR A 110 -30.56 7.41 5.24
N GLU A 111 -29.98 8.62 5.22
CA GLU A 111 -30.72 9.87 5.47
C GLU A 111 -31.83 10.10 4.44
N TRP A 112 -31.55 9.83 3.16
CA TRP A 112 -32.53 9.95 2.09
C TRP A 112 -33.74 9.03 2.32
N GLN A 113 -33.51 7.76 2.64
CA GLN A 113 -34.58 6.80 2.92
C GLN A 113 -35.34 7.12 4.22
N GLN A 114 -34.65 7.56 5.27
CA GLN A 114 -35.27 7.98 6.53
C GLN A 114 -36.16 9.22 6.35
N SER A 115 -35.77 10.14 5.47
CA SER A 115 -36.57 11.33 5.13
C SER A 115 -37.86 11.01 4.35
N ARG A 116 -38.08 9.74 3.97
CA ARG A 116 -39.19 9.26 3.11
C ARG A 116 -39.33 10.05 1.81
N GLY A 117 -38.24 10.61 1.29
CA GLY A 117 -38.26 11.47 0.10
C GLY A 117 -38.96 12.83 0.29
N SER A 118 -39.36 13.19 1.52
CA SER A 118 -40.05 14.45 1.84
C SER A 118 -39.08 15.58 2.19
N PHE A 119 -37.88 15.58 1.62
CA PHE A 119 -36.83 16.54 1.93
C PHE A 119 -37.29 17.98 1.62
N LYS A 120 -37.61 18.73 2.68
CA LYS A 120 -37.98 20.15 2.56
C LYS A 120 -36.71 20.99 2.52
N TRP A 121 -36.43 21.58 1.37
CA TRP A 121 -35.35 22.55 1.21
C TRP A 121 -35.58 23.73 2.16
N SER A 122 -34.71 23.83 3.17
CA SER A 122 -34.68 24.93 4.13
C SER A 122 -33.24 25.41 4.26
N ALA A 123 -33.03 26.68 4.64
CA ALA A 123 -31.69 27.22 4.84
C ALA A 123 -30.84 26.36 5.80
N LYS A 124 -31.46 25.81 6.86
CA LYS A 124 -30.81 24.90 7.81
C LYS A 124 -30.35 23.59 7.16
N ALA A 125 -31.18 23.01 6.29
CA ALA A 125 -30.83 21.79 5.58
C ALA A 125 -29.70 22.01 4.56
N VAL A 126 -29.69 23.18 3.89
CA VAL A 126 -28.61 23.58 2.98
C VAL A 126 -27.30 23.75 3.75
N VAL A 127 -27.30 24.50 4.86
CA VAL A 127 -26.11 24.69 5.69
C VAL A 127 -25.58 23.35 6.22
N ALA A 128 -26.46 22.46 6.67
CA ALA A 128 -26.08 21.12 7.12
C ALA A 128 -25.44 20.29 5.98
N GLY A 129 -26.05 20.30 4.78
CA GLY A 129 -25.50 19.63 3.60
C GLY A 129 -24.13 20.18 3.19
N VAL A 130 -23.99 21.51 3.13
CA VAL A 130 -22.71 22.17 2.83
C VAL A 130 -21.66 21.82 3.86
N SER A 131 -21.99 21.76 5.14
CA SER A 131 -21.04 21.38 6.18
C SER A 131 -20.51 19.96 6.01
N VAL A 132 -21.39 18.98 5.74
CA VAL A 132 -20.97 17.59 5.47
C VAL A 132 -20.12 17.53 4.19
N GLY A 133 -20.52 18.26 3.14
CA GLY A 133 -19.75 18.35 1.90
C GLY A 133 -18.35 18.93 2.10
N ALA A 134 -18.22 19.98 2.93
CA ALA A 134 -16.94 20.57 3.28
C ALA A 134 -16.05 19.61 4.08
N PHE A 135 -16.61 18.89 5.05
CA PHE A 135 -15.87 17.86 5.80
C PHE A 135 -15.43 16.70 4.90
N ALA A 136 -16.30 16.26 3.99
CA ALA A 136 -15.94 15.23 3.03
C ALA A 136 -14.78 15.72 2.16
N ALA A 137 -14.88 16.90 1.55
CA ALA A 137 -13.82 17.47 0.73
C ALA A 137 -12.50 17.60 1.50
N ALA A 138 -12.53 18.08 2.74
CA ALA A 138 -11.36 18.15 3.60
C ALA A 138 -10.75 16.75 3.86
N ALA A 139 -11.58 15.74 4.12
CA ALA A 139 -11.14 14.35 4.28
C ALA A 139 -10.43 13.84 3.02
N PHE A 140 -11.05 14.00 1.85
CA PHE A 140 -10.45 13.62 0.56
C PHE A 140 -9.09 14.30 0.31
N VAL A 141 -8.99 15.60 0.58
CA VAL A 141 -7.74 16.36 0.42
C VAL A 141 -6.67 15.96 1.44
N SER A 142 -7.07 15.55 2.64
CA SER A 142 -6.12 15.16 3.70
C SER A 142 -5.49 13.78 3.50
N VAL A 143 -6.10 12.90 2.70
CA VAL A 143 -5.66 11.50 2.56
C VAL A 143 -4.20 11.38 2.13
N PRO A 144 -3.69 12.08 1.09
CA PRO A 144 -2.27 11.96 0.72
C PRO A 144 -1.31 12.32 1.86
N THR A 145 -1.65 13.34 2.65
CA THR A 145 -0.85 13.75 3.82
C THR A 145 -0.92 12.72 4.94
N LEU A 146 -2.11 12.17 5.23
CA LEU A 146 -2.28 11.13 6.24
C LEU A 146 -1.53 9.85 5.85
N VAL A 147 -1.67 9.41 4.59
CA VAL A 147 -0.92 8.28 4.03
C VAL A 147 0.58 8.54 4.18
N ALA A 148 1.09 9.73 3.83
CA ALA A 148 2.51 10.04 3.96
C ALA A 148 3.05 10.03 5.42
N ILE A 149 2.17 10.26 6.41
CA ILE A 149 2.50 10.25 7.84
C ILE A 149 2.48 8.82 8.40
N PHE A 150 1.50 8.01 8.00
CA PHE A 150 1.27 6.68 8.54
C PHE A 150 1.89 5.54 7.72
N GLN A 151 2.36 5.82 6.51
CA GLN A 151 3.11 4.85 5.71
C GLN A 151 4.42 4.47 6.40
N ASP A 152 4.57 3.16 6.63
CA ASP A 152 5.86 2.58 6.98
C ASP A 152 6.87 2.87 5.88
N ARG A 153 8.10 3.20 6.30
CA ARG A 153 9.20 3.52 5.39
C ARG A 153 10.40 2.63 5.64
N THR A 154 11.05 2.17 4.57
CA THR A 154 12.33 1.49 4.69
C THR A 154 13.40 2.50 5.13
N HIS A 155 14.35 2.03 5.93
CA HIS A 155 15.43 2.84 6.46
C HIS A 155 16.72 2.04 6.30
N ASP A 156 17.01 1.64 5.07
CA ASP A 156 18.18 0.83 4.75
C ASP A 156 19.26 1.71 4.10
N ALA A 157 20.51 1.50 4.50
CA ALA A 157 21.66 2.20 3.97
C ALA A 157 22.55 1.19 3.23
N TYR A 158 22.49 1.23 1.90
CA TYR A 158 23.24 0.33 1.03
C TYR A 158 24.67 0.83 0.83
N MET A 159 25.63 0.00 1.20
CA MET A 159 27.06 0.24 1.04
C MET A 159 27.55 -0.55 -0.18
N ILE A 160 27.76 0.14 -1.30
CA ILE A 160 28.09 -0.44 -2.60
C ILE A 160 29.58 -0.24 -2.88
N PRO A 161 30.34 -1.25 -3.34
CA PRO A 161 31.75 -1.06 -3.63
C PRO A 161 31.98 0.05 -4.66
N LYS A 162 32.94 0.94 -4.40
CA LYS A 162 33.24 2.05 -5.29
C LYS A 162 33.63 1.55 -6.68
N GLY A 163 32.96 2.08 -7.71
CA GLY A 163 33.18 1.68 -9.11
C GLY A 163 32.32 0.51 -9.58
N TYR A 164 31.50 -0.08 -8.70
CA TYR A 164 30.51 -1.07 -9.10
C TYR A 164 29.41 -0.42 -9.96
N GLU A 165 29.11 -1.03 -11.11
CA GLU A 165 27.97 -0.68 -11.95
C GLU A 165 27.28 -1.96 -12.43
N GLY A 166 25.97 -2.07 -12.23
CA GLY A 166 25.23 -3.27 -12.60
C GLY A 166 24.01 -3.56 -11.74
N GLU A 167 23.57 -4.81 -11.83
CA GLU A 167 22.52 -5.38 -11.00
C GLU A 167 23.06 -5.72 -9.61
N ILE A 168 22.36 -5.30 -8.57
CA ILE A 168 22.59 -5.72 -7.20
C ILE A 168 21.42 -6.59 -6.76
N LYS A 169 21.66 -7.78 -6.20
CA LYS A 169 20.60 -8.61 -5.59
C LYS A 169 20.70 -8.64 -4.08
N ILE A 170 19.60 -8.37 -3.40
CA ILE A 170 19.54 -8.41 -1.93
C ILE A 170 18.61 -9.53 -1.50
N VAL A 171 19.12 -10.46 -0.70
CA VAL A 171 18.33 -11.56 -0.13
C VAL A 171 17.92 -11.21 1.30
N HIS A 172 16.63 -11.26 1.56
CA HIS A 172 16.02 -10.81 2.80
C HIS A 172 15.71 -11.94 3.77
N GLY A 173 15.59 -11.56 5.04
CA GLY A 173 15.16 -12.46 6.12
C GLY A 173 16.17 -13.56 6.42
N ILE A 174 17.47 -13.34 6.22
CA ILE A 174 18.53 -14.33 6.50
C ILE A 174 18.96 -14.26 7.97
N ASN A 175 18.70 -15.32 8.75
CA ASN A 175 18.94 -15.34 10.21
C ASN A 175 20.37 -14.98 10.62
N HIS A 176 21.38 -15.45 9.88
CA HIS A 176 22.79 -15.24 10.19
C HIS A 176 23.37 -13.97 9.54
N ALA A 177 22.57 -13.19 8.80
CA ALA A 177 23.07 -11.98 8.18
C ALA A 177 23.43 -10.91 9.22
N PRO A 178 24.42 -10.03 8.90
CA PRO A 178 24.82 -8.95 9.80
C PRO A 178 23.64 -8.05 10.19
N LYS A 179 23.51 -7.75 11.48
CA LYS A 179 22.55 -6.76 12.01
C LYS A 179 23.33 -5.54 12.46
N GLN A 180 23.52 -4.59 11.56
CA GLN A 180 24.28 -3.37 11.83
C GLN A 180 23.40 -2.16 11.54
N LYS A 181 23.54 -1.12 12.36
CA LYS A 181 22.91 0.18 12.13
C LYS A 181 23.97 1.27 12.04
N ASN A 182 23.72 2.29 11.22
CA ASN A 182 24.56 3.48 11.19
C ASN A 182 24.18 4.45 12.33
N GLU A 183 24.95 5.53 12.49
CA GLU A 183 24.74 6.56 13.51
C GLU A 183 23.38 7.27 13.40
N GLU A 184 22.79 7.27 12.21
CA GLU A 184 21.46 7.84 11.93
C GLU A 184 20.31 6.83 12.14
N GLY A 185 20.62 5.60 12.56
CA GLY A 185 19.64 4.55 12.86
C GLY A 185 19.19 3.70 11.66
N TYR A 186 19.77 3.88 10.47
CA TYR A 186 19.50 3.06 9.28
C TYR A 186 20.14 1.68 9.40
N ASP A 187 19.44 0.64 8.93
CA ASP A 187 19.98 -0.71 8.81
C ASP A 187 21.01 -0.76 7.67
N VAL A 188 22.25 -1.16 7.97
CA VAL A 188 23.34 -1.16 6.98
C VAL A 188 23.31 -2.46 6.19
N VAL A 189 23.22 -2.34 4.86
CA VAL A 189 23.27 -3.46 3.92
C VAL A 189 24.56 -3.36 3.11
N ASN A 190 25.51 -4.24 3.37
CA ASN A 190 26.79 -4.25 2.65
C ASN A 190 26.68 -5.11 1.40
N VAL A 191 26.89 -4.49 0.24
CA VAL A 191 26.95 -5.17 -1.06
C VAL A 191 28.38 -5.60 -1.30
N ASP A 192 28.56 -6.84 -1.72
CA ASP A 192 29.87 -7.41 -2.00
C ASP A 192 30.36 -7.03 -3.41
N GLY A 193 31.58 -7.48 -3.75
CA GLY A 193 32.17 -7.22 -5.07
C GLY A 193 31.47 -7.94 -6.23
N ALA A 194 30.71 -9.01 -5.95
CA ALA A 194 29.93 -9.73 -6.95
C ALA A 194 28.60 -9.01 -7.26
N GLY A 195 28.16 -8.11 -6.39
CA GLY A 195 26.91 -7.38 -6.54
C GLY A 195 25.73 -8.05 -5.85
N TYR A 196 25.95 -8.68 -4.71
CA TYR A 196 24.82 -9.10 -3.87
C TYR A 196 25.03 -8.77 -2.40
N ALA A 197 23.94 -8.85 -1.64
CA ALA A 197 23.94 -8.68 -0.20
C ALA A 197 22.92 -9.63 0.44
N ILE A 198 23.14 -9.94 1.72
CA ILE A 198 22.14 -10.59 2.58
C ILE A 198 21.76 -9.68 3.74
N THR A 199 20.48 -9.70 4.12
CA THR A 199 19.98 -8.95 5.28
C THR A 199 19.06 -9.80 6.13
N ALA A 200 19.12 -9.60 7.45
CA ALA A 200 18.24 -10.28 8.39
C ALA A 200 16.81 -9.70 8.39
N LYS A 201 16.62 -8.52 7.79
CA LYS A 201 15.33 -7.85 7.72
C LYS A 201 14.45 -8.51 6.65
N PRO A 202 13.18 -8.83 6.94
CA PRO A 202 12.27 -9.32 5.93
C PRO A 202 12.02 -8.26 4.86
N LEU A 203 11.75 -8.70 3.64
CA LEU A 203 11.32 -7.79 2.57
C LEU A 203 9.97 -7.18 2.94
N THR A 204 9.83 -5.86 2.84
CA THR A 204 8.59 -5.15 3.21
C THR A 204 8.01 -4.39 2.02
N SER A 205 6.71 -4.12 2.05
CA SER A 205 6.02 -3.24 1.10
C SER A 205 6.10 -1.76 1.50
N ALA A 206 6.94 -1.41 2.47
CA ALA A 206 7.12 -0.05 2.96
C ALA A 206 7.62 0.89 1.86
N LEU A 207 7.31 2.18 1.99
CA LEU A 207 7.78 3.23 1.08
C LEU A 207 9.31 3.33 1.17
N ILE A 208 9.99 3.35 0.02
CA ILE A 208 11.45 3.33 -0.03
C ILE A 208 12.03 4.69 0.40
N GLU A 209 12.66 4.75 1.58
CA GLU A 209 13.43 5.93 2.05
C GLU A 209 14.92 5.62 2.21
N ASP A 210 15.39 4.63 1.45
CA ASP A 210 16.75 4.14 1.55
C ASP A 210 17.80 5.16 1.07
N LYS A 211 19.01 4.99 1.59
CA LYS A 211 20.20 5.73 1.20
C LYS A 211 21.19 4.78 0.53
N TYR A 212 21.90 5.30 -0.47
CA TYR A 212 22.84 4.52 -1.27
C TYR A 212 24.20 5.21 -1.24
N TYR A 213 25.27 4.46 -0.99
CA TYR A 213 26.62 4.99 -0.88
C TYR A 213 27.59 4.12 -1.66
N TYR A 214 28.52 4.74 -2.38
CA TYR A 214 29.75 4.08 -2.79
C TYR A 214 30.73 4.05 -1.62
N VAL A 215 31.37 2.92 -1.37
CA VAL A 215 32.35 2.72 -0.31
C VAL A 215 33.67 2.27 -0.91
N ASP A 216 34.75 3.00 -0.61
CA ASP A 216 36.10 2.63 -1.04
C ASP A 216 36.73 1.57 -0.12
N GLU A 217 37.89 1.05 -0.51
CA GLU A 217 38.63 0.04 0.28
C GLU A 217 39.04 0.53 1.69
N LYS A 218 39.04 1.86 1.92
CA LYS A 218 39.35 2.48 3.21
C LYS A 218 38.10 2.72 4.06
N GLY A 219 36.91 2.42 3.53
CA GLY A 219 35.62 2.62 4.19
C GLY A 219 35.04 4.03 4.04
N ASN A 220 35.61 4.89 3.20
CA ASN A 220 35.06 6.22 2.94
C ASN A 220 33.79 6.11 2.10
N LYS A 221 32.76 6.87 2.48
CA LYS A 221 31.43 6.83 1.88
C LYS A 221 31.19 8.04 0.98
N GLU A 222 30.66 7.79 -0.20
CA GLU A 222 30.24 8.80 -1.18
C GLU A 222 28.76 8.55 -1.52
N GLU A 223 27.88 9.50 -1.20
CA GLU A 223 26.43 9.32 -1.43
C GLU A 223 26.10 9.26 -2.92
N ILE A 224 25.29 8.26 -3.29
CA ILE A 224 24.83 8.03 -4.65
C ILE A 224 23.51 8.76 -4.83
N ASN A 225 23.44 9.59 -5.87
CA ASN A 225 22.19 10.27 -6.24
C ASN A 225 21.10 9.22 -6.56
N LYS A 226 19.89 9.41 -6.03
CA LYS A 226 18.74 8.52 -6.26
C LYS A 226 18.38 8.33 -7.74
N ASP A 227 18.70 9.29 -8.60
CA ASP A 227 18.51 9.17 -10.05
C ASP A 227 19.52 8.22 -10.72
N CYS A 228 20.57 7.81 -10.02
CA CYS A 228 21.56 6.81 -10.43
C CYS A 228 21.21 5.39 -9.95
N VAL A 229 20.07 5.23 -9.25
CA VAL A 229 19.61 3.95 -8.70
C VAL A 229 18.22 3.64 -9.25
N SER A 230 18.03 2.43 -9.76
CA SER A 230 16.72 1.93 -10.18
C SER A 230 16.35 0.75 -9.33
N VAL A 231 15.18 0.80 -8.70
CA VAL A 231 14.62 -0.35 -8.00
C VAL A 231 14.03 -1.31 -9.04
N GLY A 232 14.39 -2.58 -8.93
CA GLY A 232 13.99 -3.67 -9.81
C GLY A 232 12.80 -4.48 -9.28
N GLY A 233 12.73 -5.73 -9.73
CA GLY A 233 11.72 -6.67 -9.29
C GLY A 233 11.96 -7.17 -7.87
N ARG A 234 10.86 -7.38 -7.14
CA ARG A 234 10.80 -8.09 -5.87
C ARG A 234 10.23 -9.47 -6.12
N ASN A 235 10.97 -10.51 -5.73
CA ASN A 235 10.67 -11.89 -6.06
C ASN A 235 10.81 -12.77 -4.82
N ALA A 236 10.25 -13.98 -4.92
CA ALA A 236 10.38 -14.99 -3.89
C ALA A 236 10.64 -16.35 -4.53
N ILE A 237 11.51 -17.15 -3.90
CA ILE A 237 11.66 -18.57 -4.18
C ILE A 237 11.21 -19.34 -2.94
N ALA A 238 10.29 -20.28 -3.14
CA ALA A 238 9.69 -21.05 -2.05
C ALA A 238 9.60 -22.53 -2.42
N GLY A 239 9.75 -23.38 -1.42
CA GLY A 239 9.53 -24.83 -1.46
C GLY A 239 8.74 -25.28 -0.23
N GLU A 240 8.69 -26.59 0.04
CA GLU A 240 7.91 -27.12 1.17
C GLU A 240 8.38 -26.58 2.52
N ASP A 241 9.71 -26.44 2.71
CA ASP A 241 10.30 -26.07 4.01
C ASP A 241 11.10 -24.75 3.97
N TYR A 242 11.13 -24.03 2.85
CA TYR A 242 11.92 -22.81 2.73
C TYR A 242 11.18 -21.72 1.95
N GLN A 243 11.48 -20.46 2.31
CA GLN A 243 11.05 -19.29 1.57
C GLN A 243 12.14 -18.22 1.67
N TYR A 244 12.63 -17.77 0.52
CA TYR A 244 13.60 -16.68 0.41
C TYR A 244 13.01 -15.58 -0.46
N ASN A 245 12.96 -14.38 0.09
CA ASN A 245 12.52 -13.19 -0.65
C ASN A 245 13.76 -12.40 -1.05
N TYR A 246 13.78 -11.88 -2.27
CA TYR A 246 14.89 -11.08 -2.76
C TYR A 246 14.39 -9.91 -3.60
N GLU A 247 15.17 -8.84 -3.66
CA GLU A 247 14.93 -7.72 -4.55
C GLU A 247 16.17 -7.41 -5.38
N SER A 248 15.95 -6.90 -6.59
CA SER A 248 17.02 -6.39 -7.45
C SER A 248 17.06 -4.86 -7.38
N LEU A 249 18.26 -4.30 -7.32
CA LEU A 249 18.54 -2.89 -7.56
C LEU A 249 19.48 -2.78 -8.76
N TYR A 250 19.51 -1.63 -9.41
CA TYR A 250 20.44 -1.36 -10.49
C TYR A 250 21.11 -0.02 -10.27
N VAL A 251 22.43 0.02 -10.38
CA VAL A 251 23.24 1.20 -10.08
C VAL A 251 24.12 1.54 -11.27
N THR A 252 24.21 2.82 -11.59
CA THR A 252 25.10 3.34 -12.65
C THR A 252 25.79 4.62 -12.20
N SER A 253 26.98 4.90 -12.74
CA SER A 253 27.63 6.20 -12.57
C SER A 253 27.43 7.13 -13.78
N LYS A 254 27.00 6.58 -14.93
CA LYS A 254 27.02 7.28 -16.23
C LYS A 254 25.64 7.66 -16.75
N MET A 255 24.62 6.87 -16.44
CA MET A 255 23.28 7.02 -17.01
C MET A 255 22.26 7.59 -16.03
N CYS A 256 22.73 8.33 -15.01
CA CYS A 256 21.87 8.89 -13.99
C CYS A 256 20.76 9.78 -14.58
N GLY A 257 19.53 9.54 -14.16
CA GLY A 257 18.38 10.32 -14.58
C GLY A 257 17.08 9.56 -14.40
N LYS A 258 15.96 10.27 -14.56
CA LYS A 258 14.60 9.70 -14.39
C LYS A 258 14.35 8.47 -15.26
N VAL A 259 14.91 8.45 -16.48
CA VAL A 259 14.78 7.32 -17.41
C VAL A 259 15.44 6.07 -16.85
N PHE A 260 16.67 6.19 -16.33
CA PHE A 260 17.37 5.08 -15.70
C PHE A 260 16.66 4.63 -14.43
N ARG A 261 16.30 5.57 -13.55
CA ARG A 261 15.56 5.27 -12.31
C ARG A 261 14.29 4.43 -12.52
N GLN A 262 13.64 4.57 -13.68
CA GLN A 262 12.43 3.82 -14.04
C GLN A 262 12.69 2.55 -14.87
N ASN A 263 13.86 2.42 -15.49
CA ASN A 263 14.13 1.38 -16.49
C ASN A 263 15.50 0.70 -16.33
N GLY A 264 16.15 0.80 -15.17
CA GLY A 264 17.53 0.32 -14.95
C GLY A 264 17.73 -1.14 -15.36
N GLN A 265 16.74 -1.98 -15.11
CA GLN A 265 16.74 -3.40 -15.52
C GLN A 265 16.96 -3.59 -17.02
N LYS A 266 16.43 -2.71 -17.88
CA LYS A 266 16.60 -2.85 -19.35
C LYS A 266 18.04 -2.60 -19.80
N TYR A 267 18.82 -1.86 -19.02
CA TYR A 267 20.20 -1.50 -19.37
C TYR A 267 21.20 -2.57 -18.96
N PHE A 268 20.98 -3.25 -17.84
CA PHE A 268 21.92 -4.22 -17.29
C PHE A 268 21.45 -5.68 -17.43
N GLY A 269 20.14 -5.92 -17.54
CA GLY A 269 19.54 -7.25 -17.51
C GLY A 269 19.68 -7.93 -16.14
N GLU A 270 19.15 -9.14 -16.03
CA GLU A 270 19.40 -10.01 -14.87
C GLU A 270 20.63 -10.86 -15.17
N LYS A 271 21.68 -10.68 -14.36
CA LYS A 271 22.97 -11.38 -14.53
C LYS A 271 23.30 -12.28 -13.35
N LEU A 272 22.98 -11.86 -12.13
CA LEU A 272 23.16 -12.71 -10.96
C LEU A 272 22.03 -13.75 -10.91
N GLN A 273 22.35 -15.00 -10.64
CA GLN A 273 21.33 -16.01 -10.35
C GLN A 273 21.15 -16.12 -8.84
N ILE A 274 19.91 -16.23 -8.38
CA ILE A 274 19.62 -16.31 -6.94
C ILE A 274 20.21 -17.60 -6.36
N GLU A 275 20.22 -18.67 -7.15
CA GLU A 275 20.78 -19.97 -6.79
C GLU A 275 22.26 -19.84 -6.42
N GLU A 276 23.05 -19.09 -7.20
CA GLU A 276 24.48 -18.87 -6.94
C GLU A 276 24.73 -18.17 -5.60
N ILE A 277 23.88 -17.19 -5.27
CA ILE A 277 23.93 -16.50 -3.97
C ILE A 277 23.59 -17.49 -2.84
N LEU A 278 22.52 -18.28 -3.00
CA LEU A 278 22.14 -19.27 -2.00
C LEU A 278 23.23 -20.32 -1.79
N PHE A 279 23.92 -20.75 -2.84
CA PHE A 279 25.07 -21.66 -2.72
C PHE A 279 26.23 -21.02 -1.96
N THR A 280 26.57 -19.78 -2.30
CA THR A 280 27.69 -19.06 -1.68
C THR A 280 27.46 -18.86 -0.18
N GLU A 281 26.22 -18.57 0.20
CA GLU A 281 25.81 -18.37 1.61
C GLU A 281 25.49 -19.69 2.35
N GLY A 282 25.73 -20.84 1.72
CA GLY A 282 25.45 -22.16 2.33
C GLY A 282 23.97 -22.44 2.59
N LEU A 283 23.08 -21.70 1.91
CA LEU A 283 21.62 -21.86 1.90
C LEU A 283 21.14 -22.84 0.81
N ALA A 284 22.04 -23.31 -0.06
CA ALA A 284 21.82 -24.38 -1.00
C ALA A 284 23.02 -25.33 -1.04
N LYS A 285 22.78 -26.60 -1.41
CA LYS A 285 23.84 -27.60 -1.60
C LYS A 285 23.56 -28.48 -2.81
N MET A 286 24.62 -29.03 -3.39
CA MET A 286 24.49 -30.03 -4.45
C MET A 286 23.98 -31.35 -3.86
N SER A 287 23.20 -32.07 -4.66
CA SER A 287 22.63 -33.38 -4.36
C SER A 287 22.80 -34.29 -5.58
N ASP A 288 22.59 -35.59 -5.40
CA ASP A 288 22.74 -36.57 -6.48
C ASP A 288 21.79 -36.34 -7.67
N TYR A 289 20.72 -35.54 -7.48
CA TYR A 289 19.71 -35.23 -8.48
C TYR A 289 19.68 -33.74 -8.90
N GLY A 290 20.71 -32.97 -8.56
CA GLY A 290 20.77 -31.52 -8.84
C GLY A 290 21.16 -30.74 -7.59
N TYR A 291 20.32 -29.82 -7.13
CA TYR A 291 20.56 -29.07 -5.91
C TYR A 291 19.35 -29.02 -5.00
N THR A 292 19.60 -28.81 -3.71
CA THR A 292 18.57 -28.68 -2.68
C THR A 292 18.79 -27.37 -1.95
N ILE A 293 17.76 -26.54 -1.94
CA ILE A 293 17.72 -25.34 -1.11
C ILE A 293 17.38 -25.77 0.32
N LEU A 294 18.13 -25.24 1.27
CA LEU A 294 18.03 -25.58 2.67
C LEU A 294 17.04 -24.63 3.37
N PRO A 295 16.30 -25.11 4.37
CA PRO A 295 15.55 -24.22 5.25
C PRO A 295 16.53 -23.37 6.07
N GLN A 296 16.11 -22.15 6.41
CA GLN A 296 16.82 -21.38 7.42
C GLN A 296 16.61 -22.04 8.78
N LYS A 297 17.70 -22.50 9.40
CA LYS A 297 17.68 -22.99 10.77
C LYS A 297 17.69 -21.84 11.78
#